data_AF-A0A519EW65-F1
#
_entry.id   AF-A0A519EW65-F1
#
_cell.length_a   1.000
_cell.length_b   1.000
_cell.length_c   1.000
_cell.angle_alpha   90.00
_cell.angle_beta   90.00
_cell.angle_gamma   90.00
#
_symmetry.space_group_name_H-M   'P 1'
#
loop_
_entity.id
_entity.type
_entity.pdbx_description
1 polymer ?
#
loop_
_entity_poly.entity_id
_entity_poly.type
_entity_poly.pdbx_seq_one_letter_code
_entity_poly.pdbx_strand_id
1 'polypeptide(L)'
;MEPMKPMEPMKPMAPMKTDDSWWPEGLTSPSSSGGQNGLKYAFFPDQQRLAIERNGQVEQFDTGSHRISGVAQSQSGSGGGDPVFSADGANVALSDLRKVG
;
A
#
# COMPACT_ATOMS: atom_id res chain seq x y z
N MET A 1 38.01 8.17 -38.81
CA MET A 1 36.63 8.40 -38.34
C MET A 1 35.98 7.04 -38.25
N GLU A 2 35.87 6.49 -37.05
CA GLU A 2 35.24 5.19 -36.83
C GLU A 2 33.72 5.33 -36.97
N PRO A 3 33.03 4.45 -37.72
CA PRO A 3 31.59 4.53 -37.88
C PRO A 3 30.91 4.18 -36.54
N MET A 4 29.99 5.03 -36.11
CA MET A 4 29.26 4.87 -34.85
C MET A 4 28.48 3.55 -34.83
N LYS A 5 28.61 2.80 -33.73
CA LYS A 5 27.90 1.54 -33.48
C LYS A 5 26.38 1.77 -33.49
N PRO A 6 25.57 0.87 -34.07
CA PRO A 6 24.11 0.97 -33.99
C PRO A 6 23.69 0.88 -32.51
N MET A 7 22.83 1.79 -32.07
CA MET A 7 22.24 1.72 -30.73
C MET A 7 21.47 0.40 -30.59
N GLU A 8 21.83 -0.41 -29.59
CA GLU A 8 21.09 -1.63 -29.27
C GLU A 8 19.62 -1.28 -28.94
N PRO A 9 18.64 -2.03 -29.47
CA PRO A 9 17.24 -1.79 -29.13
C PRO A 9 17.07 -1.97 -27.62
N MET A 10 16.52 -0.94 -26.98
CA MET A 10 16.23 -0.94 -25.54
C MET A 10 15.47 -2.22 -25.22
N LYS A 11 16.07 -3.09 -24.38
CA LYS A 11 15.39 -4.27 -23.84
C LYS A 11 14.04 -3.79 -23.28
N PRO A 12 12.91 -4.43 -23.64
CA PRO A 12 11.66 -4.09 -22.98
C PRO A 12 11.93 -4.21 -21.48
N MET A 13 11.65 -3.14 -20.75
CA MET A 13 11.69 -3.15 -19.29
C MET A 13 10.89 -4.39 -18.88
N ALA A 14 11.57 -5.40 -18.34
CA ALA A 14 10.88 -6.56 -17.80
C ALA A 14 9.78 -5.99 -16.90
N PRO A 15 8.52 -6.46 -16.99
CA PRO A 15 7.49 -5.98 -16.07
C PRO A 15 8.10 -6.14 -14.68
N MET A 16 8.16 -5.03 -13.93
CA MET A 16 8.61 -5.07 -12.54
C MET A 16 7.91 -6.27 -11.94
N LYS A 17 8.68 -7.32 -11.65
CA LYS A 17 8.18 -8.39 -10.81
C LYS A 17 7.79 -7.64 -9.56
N THR A 18 6.50 -7.50 -9.31
CA THR A 18 6.01 -7.15 -7.98
C THR A 18 6.34 -8.37 -7.15
N ASP A 19 7.64 -8.48 -6.81
CA ASP A 19 8.20 -9.45 -5.89
C ASP A 19 7.25 -9.55 -4.70
N ASP A 20 6.78 -10.75 -4.43
CA ASP A 20 6.21 -11.19 -3.16
C ASP A 20 5.57 -10.06 -2.38
N SER A 21 4.45 -9.58 -2.93
CA SER A 21 3.67 -8.54 -2.30
C SER A 21 3.42 -8.95 -0.85
N TRP A 22 3.88 -8.14 0.12
CA TRP A 22 3.80 -8.48 1.55
C TRP A 22 2.38 -8.64 2.07
N TRP A 23 1.38 -8.30 1.25
CA TRP A 23 -0.03 -8.43 1.54
C TRP A 23 -0.59 -9.79 1.07
N PRO A 24 -1.74 -10.22 1.62
CA PRO A 24 -2.22 -11.58 1.42
C PRO A 24 -2.68 -11.88 -0.01
N GLU A 25 -2.77 -13.17 -0.33
CA GLU A 25 -3.22 -13.64 -1.64
C GLU A 25 -4.63 -13.13 -1.98
N GLY A 26 -4.88 -12.87 -3.26
CA GLY A 26 -6.13 -12.28 -3.75
C GLY A 26 -6.15 -10.75 -3.82
N LEU A 27 -5.17 -10.08 -3.21
CA LEU A 27 -4.98 -8.63 -3.34
C LEU A 27 -3.97 -8.32 -4.45
N THR A 28 -4.46 -7.68 -5.51
CA THR A 28 -3.64 -7.31 -6.67
C THR A 28 -3.89 -5.86 -7.05
N SER A 29 -2.87 -5.20 -7.59
CA SER A 29 -2.99 -3.84 -8.14
C SER A 29 -3.42 -2.79 -7.08
N PRO A 30 -2.60 -2.51 -6.06
CA PRO A 30 -2.93 -1.47 -5.08
C PRO A 30 -3.04 -0.11 -5.77
N SER A 31 -4.11 0.64 -5.47
CA SER A 31 -4.30 2.00 -5.98
C SER A 31 -3.51 3.04 -5.17
N SER A 32 -3.19 2.73 -3.92
CA SER A 32 -2.36 3.56 -3.06
C SER A 32 -1.58 2.65 -2.11
N SER A 33 -0.28 2.87 -1.97
CA SER A 33 0.56 2.13 -1.04
C SER A 33 1.69 3.01 -0.52
N GLY A 34 2.18 2.69 0.66
CA GLY A 34 3.27 3.42 1.28
C GLY A 34 3.73 2.79 2.58
N GLY A 35 4.82 3.30 3.13
CA GLY A 35 5.28 2.88 4.44
C GLY A 35 6.10 3.95 5.14
N GLN A 36 5.79 4.17 6.42
CA GLN A 36 6.48 5.11 7.29
C GLN A 36 6.57 4.54 8.70
N ASN A 37 7.70 4.79 9.37
CA ASN A 37 7.92 4.43 10.78
C ASN A 37 7.62 2.95 11.13
N GLY A 38 7.97 2.02 10.22
CA GLY A 38 7.74 0.58 10.43
C GLY A 38 6.30 0.10 10.21
N LEU A 39 5.41 0.97 9.71
CA LEU A 39 4.08 0.60 9.23
C LEU A 39 4.03 0.71 7.71
N LYS A 40 3.57 -0.34 7.03
CA LYS A 40 3.23 -0.31 5.62
C LYS A 40 1.72 -0.42 5.44
N TYR A 41 1.21 0.20 4.39
CA TYR A 41 -0.18 0.07 3.99
C TYR A 41 -0.29 -0.11 2.47
N ALA A 42 -1.33 -0.82 2.05
CA ALA A 42 -1.70 -0.98 0.65
C ALA A 42 -3.23 -1.03 0.53
N PHE A 43 -3.79 -0.14 -0.28
CA PHE A 43 -5.22 -0.02 -0.51
C PHE A 43 -5.61 -0.58 -1.89
N PHE A 44 -6.60 -1.46 -1.89
CA PHE A 44 -7.09 -2.23 -3.02
C PHE A 44 -8.57 -1.89 -3.24
N PRO A 45 -8.90 -0.91 -4.10
CA PRO A 45 -10.28 -0.50 -4.30
C PRO A 45 -11.13 -1.57 -5.00
N ASP A 46 -10.53 -2.41 -5.84
CA ASP A 46 -11.23 -3.47 -6.58
C ASP A 46 -11.76 -4.55 -5.62
N GLN A 47 -10.93 -4.94 -4.65
CA GLN A 47 -11.28 -5.88 -3.58
C GLN A 47 -11.96 -5.20 -2.39
N GLN A 48 -11.97 -3.86 -2.32
CA GLN A 48 -12.40 -3.10 -1.14
C GLN A 48 -11.63 -3.53 0.12
N ARG A 49 -10.31 -3.61 -0.01
CA ARG A 49 -9.41 -4.08 1.05
C ARG A 49 -8.31 -3.09 1.32
N LEU A 50 -7.95 -2.97 2.59
CA LEU A 50 -6.75 -2.30 3.06
C LEU A 50 -5.88 -3.32 3.78
N ALA A 51 -4.69 -3.59 3.25
CA ALA A 51 -3.67 -4.35 3.95
C ALA A 51 -2.79 -3.39 4.75
N ILE A 52 -2.48 -3.75 5.99
CA ILE A 52 -1.58 -3.05 6.90
C ILE A 52 -0.53 -4.04 7.34
N GLU A 53 0.76 -3.69 7.24
CA GLU A 53 1.83 -4.43 7.89
C GLU A 53 2.42 -3.58 9.00
N ARG A 54 2.41 -4.11 10.22
CA ARG A 54 3.04 -3.49 11.39
C ARG A 54 3.78 -4.57 12.15
N ASN A 55 5.06 -4.33 12.46
CA ASN A 55 5.90 -5.28 13.21
C ASN A 55 5.95 -6.69 12.57
N GLY A 56 5.90 -6.80 11.24
CA GLY A 56 5.89 -8.06 10.51
C GLY A 56 4.55 -8.79 10.52
N GLN A 57 3.51 -8.23 11.15
CA GLN A 57 2.16 -8.78 11.10
C GLN A 57 1.34 -8.06 10.05
N VAL A 58 0.69 -8.84 9.19
CA VAL A 58 -0.16 -8.34 8.12
C VAL A 58 -1.62 -8.49 8.52
N GLU A 59 -2.33 -7.39 8.55
CA GLU A 59 -3.75 -7.31 8.88
C GLU A 59 -4.51 -6.77 7.66
N GLN A 60 -5.68 -7.34 7.36
CA GLN A 60 -6.55 -6.80 6.31
C GLN A 60 -7.77 -6.16 6.94
N PHE A 61 -8.26 -5.11 6.32
CA PHE A 61 -9.46 -4.38 6.73
C PHE A 61 -10.38 -4.19 5.53
N ASP A 62 -11.68 -4.30 5.75
CA ASP A 62 -12.71 -4.00 4.79
C ASP A 62 -12.92 -2.48 4.78
N THR A 63 -12.66 -1.88 3.62
CA THR A 63 -12.82 -0.44 3.41
C THR A 63 -14.20 -0.10 2.87
N GLY A 64 -15.02 -1.09 2.51
CA GLY A 64 -16.25 -0.90 1.77
C GLY A 64 -16.06 0.04 0.57
N SER A 65 -16.83 1.13 0.54
CA SER A 65 -16.76 2.13 -0.54
C SER A 65 -15.69 3.20 -0.35
N HIS A 66 -14.95 3.16 0.77
CA HIS A 66 -14.00 4.22 1.12
C HIS A 66 -12.81 4.24 0.17
N ARG A 67 -12.55 5.41 -0.44
CA ARG A 67 -11.35 5.60 -1.28
C ARG A 67 -10.24 6.22 -0.47
N ILE A 68 -9.29 5.39 -0.05
CA ILE A 68 -8.13 5.84 0.71
C ILE A 68 -7.14 6.52 -0.25
N SER A 69 -6.81 7.77 0.07
CA SER A 69 -5.83 8.58 -0.67
C SER A 69 -4.49 8.69 0.06
N GLY A 70 -4.45 8.48 1.37
CA GLY A 70 -3.22 8.55 2.16
C GLY A 70 -3.39 8.10 3.59
N VAL A 71 -2.29 8.12 4.33
CA VAL A 71 -2.22 7.77 5.75
C VAL A 71 -1.52 8.88 6.53
N ALA A 72 -2.04 9.17 7.72
CA ALA A 72 -1.44 10.02 8.72
C ALA A 72 -1.26 9.20 10.01
N GLN A 73 -0.01 8.99 10.42
CA GLN A 73 0.29 8.34 11.69
C GLN A 73 0.36 9.38 12.81
N SER A 74 -0.43 9.23 13.87
CA SER A 74 -0.31 10.10 15.05
C SER A 74 1.00 9.79 15.79
N GLN A 75 1.89 10.77 15.90
CA GLN A 75 3.18 10.65 16.61
C GLN A 75 3.07 10.74 18.14
N SER A 76 1.86 10.70 18.71
CA SER A 76 1.68 11.00 20.14
C SER A 76 1.99 9.80 21.03
N GLY A 77 3.24 9.75 21.50
CA GLY A 77 3.63 9.49 22.89
C GLY A 77 3.16 8.20 23.56
N SER A 78 4.10 7.27 23.77
CA SER A 78 4.00 6.18 24.76
C SER A 78 2.77 5.28 24.66
N GLY A 79 2.37 4.86 23.45
CA GLY A 79 1.30 3.86 23.32
C GLY A 79 0.64 3.78 21.96
N GLY A 80 1.41 3.41 20.93
CA GLY A 80 0.91 2.82 19.68
C GLY A 80 -0.50 3.21 19.20
N GLY A 81 -0.75 4.50 18.96
CA GLY A 81 -2.00 4.95 18.35
C GLY A 81 -2.20 4.34 16.96
N ASP A 82 -3.45 4.07 16.59
CA ASP A 82 -3.77 3.58 15.25
C ASP A 82 -3.50 4.64 14.19
N PRO A 83 -2.98 4.25 13.01
CA PRO A 83 -2.91 5.14 11.87
C PRO A 83 -4.32 5.59 11.48
N VAL A 84 -4.39 6.85 11.06
CA VAL A 84 -5.60 7.46 10.53
C VAL A 84 -5.44 7.55 9.01
N PHE A 85 -6.42 7.07 8.27
CA PHE A 85 -6.45 7.10 6.81
C PHE A 85 -7.29 8.27 6.34
N SER A 86 -6.83 8.96 5.30
CA SER A 86 -7.66 9.93 4.61
C SER A 86 -8.46 9.19 3.54
N ALA A 87 -9.78 9.16 3.69
CA ALA A 87 -10.71 8.52 2.75
C ALA A 87 -11.88 9.46 2.45
N ASP A 88 -12.20 9.65 1.16
CA ASP A 88 -13.33 10.47 0.69
C ASP A 88 -13.37 11.91 1.24
N GLY A 89 -12.19 12.47 1.60
CA GLY A 89 -12.08 13.80 2.22
C GLY A 89 -12.30 13.83 3.73
N ALA A 90 -12.54 12.67 4.36
CA ALA A 90 -12.62 12.49 5.80
C ALA A 90 -11.44 11.64 6.32
N ASN A 91 -11.28 11.63 7.64
CA ASN A 91 -10.29 10.80 8.32
C ASN A 91 -10.99 9.56 8.91
N VAL A 92 -10.45 8.38 8.65
CA VAL A 92 -10.96 7.08 9.07
C VAL A 92 -9.88 6.34 9.85
N ALA A 93 -10.14 5.98 11.10
CA ALA A 93 -9.19 5.18 11.89
C ALA A 93 -9.28 3.69 11.50
N LEU A 94 -8.22 2.91 11.75
CA LEU A 94 -8.31 1.45 11.60
C LEU A 94 -9.39 0.84 12.48
N SER A 95 -9.58 1.37 13.69
CA SER A 95 -10.59 0.92 14.63
C SER A 95 -12.02 1.12 14.12
N ASP A 96 -12.25 2.03 13.16
CA ASP A 96 -13.54 2.22 12.48
C ASP A 96 -13.73 1.22 11.30
N LEU A 97 -12.64 0.66 10.79
CA LEU A 97 -12.69 -0.32 9.72
C LEU A 97 -12.89 -1.72 10.29
N ARG A 98 -13.64 -2.54 9.56
CA ARG A 98 -13.82 -3.94 9.94
C ARG A 98 -12.58 -4.73 9.57
N LYS A 99 -11.87 -5.27 10.55
CA LYS A 99 -10.78 -6.23 10.29
C LYS A 99 -11.34 -7.49 9.61
N VAL A 100 -10.69 -7.93 8.54
CA VAL A 100 -10.98 -9.15 7.78
C VAL A 100 -9.75 -10.05 7.86
N GLY A 101 -9.95 -11.26 8.35
CA GLY A 101 -8.89 -12.23 8.60
C GLY A 101 -9.46 -13.47 9.27
#